data_AF-A0AA38MYA1-F1
#
_entry.id   AF-A0AA38MYA1-F1
#
_cell.length_a   1.000
_cell.length_b   1.000
_cell.length_c   1.000
_cell.angle_alpha   90.00
_cell.angle_beta   90.00
_cell.angle_gamma   90.00
#
_symmetry.space_group_name_H-M   'P 1'
#
loop_
_entity.id
_entity.type
_entity.pdbx_description
1 polymer ?
#
loop_
_entity_poly.entity_id
_entity_poly.type
_entity_poly.pdbx_seq_one_letter_code
_entity_poly.pdbx_strand_id
1 'polypeptide(L)'
;IELPVVREKLLKVQSTLRTCELRLGVEGMRDYWRLASSQFFRERMNACALKTRICQRLRARKFECDRIERSFRRQMNSKCMAIYCTVKRRDGGIEVLVRKYNQLCKSMSDMIASQRAPANAQAPKPLVMKELFTLDIDDAVWDDTGLTEKTDVEHLPLWLSNEQVQTGIRGILLQDRADEELKRLKHELSALGDWFNEEFTVIQTALTESHGMIIQFSNN
;
A
#
# COMPACT_ATOMS: atom_id res chain seq x y z
N ILE A 1 41.83 -59.47 -2.72
CA ILE A 1 40.50 -59.77 -2.12
C ILE A 1 39.97 -58.61 -1.26
N GLU A 2 40.77 -57.57 -0.95
CA GLU A 2 40.37 -56.50 -0.01
C GLU A 2 39.62 -55.29 -0.61
N LEU A 3 39.73 -55.08 -1.92
CA LEU A 3 39.07 -53.98 -2.62
C LEU A 3 37.54 -53.87 -2.40
N PRO A 4 36.74 -54.96 -2.41
CA PRO A 4 35.30 -54.87 -2.18
C PRO A 4 34.94 -54.44 -0.75
N VAL A 5 35.69 -54.92 0.26
CA VAL A 5 35.44 -54.60 1.67
C VAL A 5 35.73 -53.12 1.98
N VAL A 6 36.80 -52.58 1.41
CA VAL A 6 37.13 -51.15 1.53
C VAL A 6 36.08 -50.28 0.84
N ARG A 7 35.58 -50.70 -0.33
CA ARG A 7 34.47 -50.01 -1.02
C ARG A 7 33.20 -49.94 -0.18
N GLU A 8 32.84 -51.05 0.47
CA GLU A 8 31.64 -51.11 1.30
C GLU A 8 31.73 -50.18 2.52
N LYS A 9 32.90 -50.13 3.17
CA LYS A 9 33.17 -49.19 4.27
C LYS A 9 33.10 -47.73 3.79
N LEU A 10 33.65 -47.43 2.62
CA LEU A 10 33.63 -46.08 2.05
C LEU A 10 32.20 -45.62 1.74
N LEU A 11 31.36 -46.51 1.18
CA LEU A 11 29.95 -46.23 0.93
C LEU A 11 29.16 -45.99 2.23
N LYS A 12 29.40 -46.79 3.28
CA LYS A 12 28.78 -46.58 4.60
C LYS A 12 29.15 -45.22 5.19
N VAL A 13 30.43 -44.84 5.15
CA VAL A 13 30.90 -43.52 5.62
C VAL A 13 30.33 -42.37 4.79
N GLN A 14 30.20 -42.52 3.46
CA GLN A 14 29.56 -41.51 2.62
C GLN A 14 28.07 -41.36 2.94
N SER A 15 27.37 -42.45 3.26
CA SER A 15 25.94 -42.39 3.62
C SER A 15 25.69 -41.71 4.97
N THR A 16 26.56 -41.97 5.97
CA THR A 16 26.47 -41.28 7.27
C THR A 16 26.86 -39.82 7.15
N LEU A 17 27.87 -39.50 6.34
CA LEU A 17 28.24 -38.12 6.00
C LEU A 17 27.07 -37.37 5.36
N ARG A 18 26.42 -37.92 4.33
CA ARG A 18 25.24 -37.29 3.71
C ARG A 18 24.09 -37.08 4.69
N THR A 19 23.83 -38.07 5.55
CA THR A 19 22.80 -37.95 6.59
C THR A 19 23.12 -36.84 7.57
N CYS A 20 24.39 -36.69 7.95
CA CYS A 20 24.85 -35.57 8.78
C CYS A 20 24.78 -34.23 8.02
N GLU A 21 25.20 -34.17 6.76
CA GLU A 21 25.12 -32.95 5.93
C GLU A 21 23.67 -32.47 5.77
N LEU A 22 22.72 -33.40 5.60
CA LEU A 22 21.28 -33.11 5.56
C LEU A 22 20.77 -32.60 6.92
N ARG A 23 21.12 -33.29 8.03
CA ARG A 23 20.73 -32.88 9.39
C ARG A 23 21.27 -31.52 9.79
N LEU A 24 22.47 -31.18 9.30
CA LEU A 24 23.14 -29.91 9.56
C LEU A 24 22.78 -28.82 8.54
N GLY A 25 21.96 -29.13 7.52
CA GLY A 25 21.55 -28.17 6.50
C GLY A 25 22.70 -27.63 5.65
N VAL A 26 23.80 -28.37 5.52
CA VAL A 26 25.04 -27.91 4.86
C VAL A 26 24.79 -27.60 3.39
N GLU A 27 23.93 -28.36 2.72
CA GLU A 27 23.54 -28.12 1.33
C GLU A 27 22.77 -26.80 1.18
N GLY A 28 21.76 -26.56 2.03
CA GLY A 28 21.01 -25.30 2.04
C GLY A 28 21.90 -24.08 2.34
N MET A 29 22.90 -24.23 3.20
CA MET A 29 23.89 -23.20 3.48
C MET A 29 24.73 -22.88 2.21
N ARG A 30 25.21 -23.91 1.49
CA ARG A 30 25.97 -23.72 0.23
C ARG A 30 25.10 -23.06 -0.86
N ASP A 31 23.83 -23.45 -0.95
CA ASP A 31 22.89 -22.87 -1.91
C ASP A 31 22.58 -21.42 -1.58
N TYR A 32 22.39 -21.10 -0.29
CA TYR A 32 22.26 -19.73 0.18
C TYR A 32 23.50 -18.90 -0.17
N TRP A 33 24.72 -19.38 0.10
CA TRP A 33 25.95 -18.66 -0.26
C TRP A 33 26.08 -18.46 -1.78
N ARG A 34 25.67 -19.44 -2.60
CA ARG A 34 25.61 -19.31 -4.06
C ARG A 34 24.59 -18.25 -4.50
N LEU A 35 23.41 -18.22 -3.89
CA LEU A 35 22.38 -17.21 -4.17
C LEU A 35 22.83 -15.80 -3.74
N ALA A 36 23.33 -15.68 -2.51
CA ALA A 36 23.76 -14.42 -1.90
C ALA A 36 24.98 -13.81 -2.61
N SER A 37 25.86 -14.64 -3.17
CA SER A 37 27.01 -14.17 -3.97
C SER A 37 26.59 -13.68 -5.35
N SER A 38 25.46 -14.14 -5.90
CA SER A 38 24.95 -13.62 -7.17
C SER A 38 24.63 -12.13 -7.06
N GLN A 39 24.92 -11.38 -8.12
CA GLN A 39 24.55 -9.97 -8.18
C GLN A 39 23.04 -9.80 -8.36
N PHE A 40 22.43 -10.63 -9.21
CA PHE A 40 21.01 -10.55 -9.53
C PHE A 40 20.11 -10.73 -8.29
N PHE A 41 20.34 -11.74 -7.46
CA PHE A 41 19.50 -11.96 -6.28
C PHE A 41 19.66 -10.85 -5.23
N ARG A 42 20.87 -10.28 -5.09
CA ARG A 42 21.10 -9.12 -4.22
C ARG A 42 20.34 -7.89 -4.69
N GLU A 43 20.37 -7.60 -6.00
CA GLU A 43 19.62 -6.47 -6.57
C GLU A 43 18.12 -6.67 -6.46
N ARG A 44 17.62 -7.88 -6.69
CA ARG A 44 16.21 -8.25 -6.48
C ARG A 44 15.77 -8.06 -5.04
N MET A 45 16.56 -8.54 -4.08
CA MET A 45 16.25 -8.42 -2.65
C MET A 45 16.26 -6.96 -2.20
N ASN A 46 17.24 -6.17 -2.67
CA ASN A 46 17.29 -4.73 -2.42
C ASN A 46 16.09 -3.99 -3.04
N ALA A 47 15.70 -4.35 -4.27
CA ALA A 47 14.54 -3.77 -4.93
C ALA A 47 13.24 -4.08 -4.17
N CYS A 48 13.08 -5.31 -3.69
CA CYS A 48 11.95 -5.72 -2.86
C CYS A 48 11.89 -4.91 -1.55
N ALA A 49 13.01 -4.78 -0.84
CA ALA A 49 13.08 -3.99 0.39
C ALA A 49 12.77 -2.49 0.15
N LEU A 50 13.28 -1.92 -0.94
CA LEU A 50 12.97 -0.54 -1.32
C LEU A 50 11.50 -0.36 -1.67
N LYS A 51 10.91 -1.31 -2.41
CA LYS A 51 9.51 -1.27 -2.78
C LYS A 51 8.61 -1.31 -1.54
N THR A 52 8.85 -2.24 -0.61
CA THR A 52 8.12 -2.29 0.67
C THR A 52 8.18 -0.96 1.42
N ARG A 53 9.36 -0.33 1.47
CA ARG A 53 9.53 0.98 2.11
C ARG A 53 8.80 2.11 1.37
N ILE A 54 8.80 2.09 0.05
CA ILE A 54 8.06 3.05 -0.80
C ILE A 54 6.56 2.91 -0.53
N CYS A 55 6.01 1.69 -0.58
CA CYS A 55 4.59 1.43 -0.32
C CYS A 55 4.17 1.91 1.07
N GLN A 56 4.97 1.62 2.11
CA GLN A 56 4.70 2.10 3.47
C GLN A 56 4.67 3.63 3.55
N ARG A 57 5.62 4.31 2.91
CA ARG A 57 5.68 5.78 2.91
C ARG A 57 4.55 6.42 2.13
N LEU A 58 4.17 5.85 0.99
CA LEU A 58 3.04 6.34 0.20
C LEU A 58 1.73 6.17 0.95
N ARG A 59 1.52 5.02 1.59
CA ARG A 59 0.36 4.77 2.45
C ARG A 59 0.31 5.75 3.62
N ALA A 60 1.43 5.93 4.33
CA ALA A 60 1.52 6.89 5.44
C ALA A 60 1.21 8.32 4.98
N ARG A 61 1.79 8.76 3.85
CA ARG A 61 1.51 10.06 3.24
C ARG A 61 0.04 10.22 2.90
N LYS A 62 -0.60 9.21 2.29
CA LYS A 62 -2.02 9.24 1.92
C LYS A 62 -2.89 9.45 3.16
N PHE A 63 -2.65 8.69 4.22
CA PHE A 63 -3.38 8.86 5.49
C PHE A 63 -3.12 10.21 6.15
N GLU A 64 -1.88 10.73 6.09
CA GLU A 64 -1.57 12.08 6.60
C GLU A 64 -2.36 13.15 5.83
N CYS A 65 -2.37 13.10 4.50
CA CYS A 65 -3.15 14.01 3.65
C CYS A 65 -4.64 13.94 3.95
N ASP A 66 -5.22 12.73 4.02
CA ASP A 66 -6.64 12.53 4.31
C ASP A 66 -7.00 13.06 5.71
N ARG A 67 -6.10 12.89 6.69
CA ARG A 67 -6.30 13.45 8.04
C ARG A 67 -6.30 14.98 8.02
N ILE A 68 -5.38 15.59 7.29
CA ILE A 68 -5.29 17.05 7.14
C ILE A 68 -6.54 17.59 6.45
N GLU A 69 -7.00 16.93 5.37
CA GLU A 69 -8.20 17.32 4.65
C GLU A 69 -9.43 17.32 5.56
N ARG A 70 -9.62 16.26 6.36
CA ARG A 70 -10.72 16.21 7.34
C ARG A 70 -10.63 17.32 8.39
N SER A 71 -9.42 17.63 8.88
CA SER A 71 -9.25 18.74 9.83
C SER A 71 -9.54 20.09 9.20
N PHE A 72 -9.16 20.29 7.93
CA PHE A 72 -9.38 21.52 7.19
C PHE A 72 -10.86 21.78 6.94
N ARG A 73 -11.65 20.73 6.64
CA ARG A 73 -13.11 20.80 6.53
C ARG A 73 -13.81 21.17 7.84
N ARG A 74 -13.22 20.80 8.99
CA ARG A 74 -13.78 21.09 10.33
C ARG A 74 -13.39 22.48 10.85
N GLN A 75 -12.18 22.93 10.55
CA GLN A 75 -11.68 24.23 11.00
C GLN A 75 -10.61 24.77 10.04
N MET A 76 -10.88 25.93 9.42
CA MET A 76 -9.93 26.61 8.53
C MET A 76 -8.80 27.27 9.35
N ASN A 77 -7.84 26.48 9.81
CA ASN A 77 -6.73 26.96 10.64
C ASN A 77 -5.41 27.02 9.85
N SER A 78 -4.64 28.10 10.00
CA SER A 78 -3.30 28.29 9.40
C SER A 78 -2.32 27.16 9.77
N LYS A 79 -2.53 26.51 10.91
CA LYS A 79 -1.79 25.32 11.35
C LYS A 79 -1.94 24.14 10.36
N CYS A 80 -3.10 23.95 9.74
CA CYS A 80 -3.33 22.88 8.77
C CYS A 80 -2.49 23.07 7.51
N MET A 81 -2.35 24.31 7.04
CA MET A 81 -1.50 24.65 5.89
C MET A 81 -0.02 24.38 6.19
N ALA A 82 0.46 24.76 7.38
CA ALA A 82 1.84 24.49 7.80
C ALA A 82 2.15 22.98 7.81
N ILE A 83 1.23 22.17 8.33
CA ILE A 83 1.38 20.70 8.35
C ILE A 83 1.38 20.15 6.92
N TYR A 84 0.48 20.59 6.04
CA TYR A 84 0.46 20.17 4.63
C TYR A 84 1.81 20.43 3.94
N CYS A 85 2.40 21.61 4.14
CA CYS A 85 3.73 21.93 3.61
C CYS A 85 4.82 20.97 4.13
N THR A 86 4.74 20.53 5.39
CA THR A 86 5.70 19.54 5.91
C THR A 86 5.54 18.16 5.28
N VAL A 87 4.31 17.74 4.97
CA VAL A 87 4.03 16.49 4.27
C VAL A 87 4.61 16.57 2.86
N LYS A 88 4.33 17.65 2.13
CA LYS A 88 4.84 17.87 0.77
C LYS A 88 6.37 17.90 0.69
N ARG A 89 7.06 18.40 1.73
CA ARG A 89 8.54 18.36 1.78
C ARG A 89 9.10 16.94 1.84
N ARG A 90 8.35 15.97 2.36
CA ARG A 90 8.79 14.56 2.44
C ARG A 90 8.68 13.84 1.08
N ASP A 91 7.93 14.39 0.13
CA ASP A 91 7.74 13.82 -1.21
C ASP A 91 9.08 13.60 -1.93
N GLY A 92 10.00 14.55 -1.82
CA GLY A 92 11.35 14.40 -2.39
C GLY A 92 12.13 13.21 -1.82
N GLY A 93 11.90 12.86 -0.54
CA GLY A 93 12.49 11.68 0.08
C GLY A 93 11.91 10.36 -0.44
N ILE A 94 10.65 10.37 -0.90
CA ILE A 94 10.02 9.23 -1.57
C ILE A 94 10.54 9.13 -3.00
N GLU A 95 10.61 10.23 -3.74
CA GLU A 95 11.17 10.29 -5.09
C GLU A 95 12.61 9.78 -5.16
N VAL A 96 13.45 10.06 -4.16
CA VAL A 96 14.81 9.51 -4.08
C VAL A 96 14.79 7.98 -3.96
N LEU A 97 13.90 7.41 -3.13
CA LEU A 97 13.76 5.96 -3.01
C LEU A 97 13.29 5.35 -4.33
N VAL A 98 12.32 5.99 -5.00
CA VAL A 98 11.81 5.52 -6.30
C VAL A 98 12.90 5.60 -7.37
N ARG A 99 13.73 6.64 -7.40
CA ARG A 99 14.88 6.71 -8.32
C ARG A 99 15.84 5.55 -8.10
N LYS A 100 16.17 5.24 -6.85
CA LYS A 100 17.04 4.12 -6.51
C LYS A 100 16.41 2.77 -6.91
N TYR A 101 15.11 2.61 -6.70
CA TYR A 101 14.38 1.42 -7.14
C TYR A 101 14.39 1.26 -8.67
N ASN A 102 14.09 2.33 -9.41
CA ASN A 102 14.10 2.31 -10.87
C ASN A 102 15.50 2.02 -11.45
N GLN A 103 16.57 2.49 -10.78
CA GLN A 103 17.95 2.13 -11.13
C GLN A 103 18.21 0.62 -10.98
N LEU A 104 17.73 0.00 -9.91
CA LEU A 104 17.83 -1.46 -9.74
C LEU A 104 17.01 -2.22 -10.78
N CYS A 105 15.81 -1.73 -11.13
CA CYS A 105 14.99 -2.33 -12.19
C CYS A 105 15.73 -2.32 -13.54
N LYS A 106 16.42 -1.21 -13.84
CA LYS A 106 17.24 -1.09 -15.05
C LYS A 106 18.43 -2.04 -15.02
N SER A 107 19.18 -2.08 -13.92
CA SER A 107 20.33 -2.98 -13.74
C SER A 107 19.92 -4.46 -13.88
N MET A 108 18.79 -4.85 -13.30
CA MET A 108 18.22 -6.20 -13.48
C MET A 108 17.81 -6.49 -14.93
N SER A 109 17.22 -5.52 -15.62
CA SER A 109 16.87 -5.64 -17.05
C SER A 109 18.12 -5.82 -17.91
N ASP A 110 19.19 -5.07 -17.62
CA ASP A 110 20.48 -5.16 -18.32
C ASP A 110 21.17 -6.52 -18.05
N MET A 111 21.06 -7.06 -16.83
CA MET A 111 21.56 -8.40 -16.49
C MET A 111 20.79 -9.52 -17.21
N ILE A 112 19.48 -9.34 -17.41
CA ILE A 112 18.66 -10.28 -18.18
C ILE A 112 19.05 -10.22 -19.66
N ALA A 113 19.19 -9.02 -20.23
CA ALA A 113 19.61 -8.82 -21.61
C ALA A 113 21.01 -9.42 -21.88
N SER A 114 21.92 -9.32 -20.92
CA SER A 114 23.28 -9.89 -20.99
C SER A 114 23.39 -11.37 -20.59
N GLN A 115 22.25 -12.06 -20.37
CA GLN A 115 22.19 -13.49 -19.99
C GLN A 115 22.96 -13.85 -18.71
N ARG A 116 23.15 -12.89 -17.79
CA ARG A 116 23.77 -13.10 -16.47
C ARG A 116 22.76 -13.36 -15.37
N ALA A 117 21.47 -13.29 -15.71
CA ALA A 117 20.37 -13.59 -14.82
C ALA A 117 20.02 -15.10 -14.85
N PRO A 118 19.43 -15.64 -13.77
CA PRO A 118 18.94 -17.01 -13.75
C PRO A 118 17.87 -17.25 -14.84
N ALA A 119 17.69 -18.50 -15.24
CA ALA A 119 16.71 -18.88 -16.25
C ALA A 119 15.30 -18.41 -15.86
N ASN A 120 14.55 -17.88 -16.82
CA ASN A 120 13.20 -17.30 -16.63
C ASN A 120 13.13 -16.11 -15.64
N ALA A 121 14.25 -15.43 -15.37
CA ALA A 121 14.26 -14.20 -14.60
C ALA A 121 13.42 -13.11 -15.29
N GLN A 122 12.49 -12.53 -14.53
CA GLN A 122 11.66 -11.41 -14.98
C GLN A 122 12.09 -10.14 -14.26
N ALA A 123 12.33 -9.07 -15.01
CA ALA A 123 12.61 -7.76 -14.42
C ALA A 123 11.33 -7.17 -13.82
N PRO A 124 11.41 -6.53 -12.64
CA PRO A 124 10.29 -5.79 -12.09
C PRO A 124 10.00 -4.51 -12.87
N LYS A 125 8.72 -4.10 -12.88
CA LYS A 125 8.28 -2.88 -13.57
C LYS A 125 8.79 -1.64 -12.84
N PRO A 126 9.36 -0.65 -13.57
CA PRO A 126 9.74 0.62 -12.99
C PRO A 126 8.51 1.46 -12.62
N LEU A 127 8.63 2.27 -11.58
CA LEU A 127 7.56 3.15 -11.11
C LEU A 127 7.58 4.48 -11.86
N VAL A 128 6.39 4.95 -12.27
CA VAL A 128 6.22 6.25 -12.93
C VAL A 128 6.14 7.34 -11.88
N MET A 129 7.04 8.34 -11.98
CA MET A 129 7.11 9.42 -10.98
C MET A 129 5.92 10.38 -11.02
N LYS A 130 5.34 10.62 -12.20
CA LYS A 130 4.28 11.62 -12.39
C LYS A 130 3.00 11.27 -11.63
N GLU A 131 2.69 9.98 -11.52
CA GLU A 131 1.45 9.45 -10.94
C GLU A 131 1.70 8.74 -9.59
N LEU A 132 2.90 8.87 -9.03
CA LEU A 132 3.30 8.20 -7.81
C LEU A 132 2.42 8.56 -6.59
N PHE A 133 1.88 9.77 -6.59
CA PHE A 133 1.18 10.35 -5.45
C PHE A 133 -0.35 10.31 -5.55
N THR A 134 -0.90 9.95 -6.71
CA THR A 134 -2.33 9.71 -6.92
C THR A 134 -2.76 8.41 -6.23
N LEU A 135 -1.88 7.40 -6.19
CA LEU A 135 -2.03 6.16 -5.45
C LEU A 135 -3.33 5.42 -5.79
N ASP A 136 -3.47 5.02 -7.05
CA ASP A 136 -4.59 4.20 -7.53
C ASP A 136 -4.38 2.71 -7.21
N ILE A 137 -5.45 1.93 -7.28
CA ILE A 137 -5.47 0.48 -7.04
C ILE A 137 -4.65 -0.24 -8.11
N ASP A 138 -4.63 0.28 -9.33
CA ASP A 138 -3.95 -0.32 -10.50
C ASP A 138 -2.50 0.15 -10.65
N ASP A 139 -1.98 0.95 -9.71
CA ASP A 139 -0.62 1.47 -9.78
C ASP A 139 0.41 0.33 -9.70
N ALA A 140 1.45 0.45 -10.53
CA ALA A 140 2.58 -0.49 -10.57
C ALA A 140 3.29 -0.66 -9.20
N VAL A 141 3.03 0.25 -8.26
CA VAL A 141 3.53 0.16 -6.88
C VAL A 141 2.99 -1.07 -6.13
N TRP A 142 1.86 -1.63 -6.57
CA TRP A 142 1.26 -2.84 -5.98
C TRP A 142 1.67 -4.13 -6.69
N ASP A 143 2.37 -4.05 -7.83
CA ASP A 143 2.70 -5.21 -8.67
C ASP A 143 4.06 -5.83 -8.30
N ASP A 144 4.07 -6.92 -7.54
CA ASP A 144 5.30 -7.61 -7.11
C ASP A 144 5.93 -8.53 -8.17
N THR A 145 5.48 -8.46 -9.43
CA THR A 145 6.06 -9.24 -10.53
C THR A 145 7.56 -8.98 -10.66
N GLY A 146 8.34 -10.08 -10.74
CA GLY A 146 9.80 -10.04 -10.85
C GLY A 146 10.55 -9.80 -9.54
N LEU A 147 9.86 -9.55 -8.42
CA LEU A 147 10.47 -9.38 -7.09
C LEU A 147 10.35 -10.65 -6.25
N THR A 148 9.19 -11.30 -6.25
CA THR A 148 8.95 -12.56 -5.56
C THR A 148 9.22 -13.75 -6.47
N GLU A 149 9.72 -14.85 -5.90
CA GLU A 149 9.61 -16.14 -6.57
C GLU A 149 8.12 -16.46 -6.68
N LYS A 150 7.64 -16.69 -7.91
CA LYS A 150 6.24 -17.05 -8.15
C LYS A 150 5.97 -18.38 -7.47
N THR A 151 5.47 -18.33 -6.23
CA THR A 151 4.77 -19.46 -5.63
C THR A 151 3.52 -19.70 -6.48
N ASP A 152 3.47 -20.85 -7.12
CA ASP A 152 2.34 -21.44 -7.85
C ASP A 152 1.41 -20.45 -8.56
N VAL A 153 1.78 -20.11 -9.82
CA VAL A 153 0.93 -19.36 -10.75
C VAL A 153 -0.45 -20.03 -10.95
N GLU A 154 -0.55 -21.32 -10.62
CA GLU A 154 -1.78 -22.12 -10.68
C GLU A 154 -2.87 -21.68 -9.67
N HIS A 155 -2.54 -20.84 -8.69
CA HIS A 155 -3.47 -20.47 -7.62
C HIS A 155 -3.63 -18.96 -7.41
N LEU A 156 -3.38 -18.11 -8.40
CA LEU A 156 -3.71 -16.69 -8.23
C LEU A 156 -5.23 -16.52 -8.07
N PRO A 157 -5.68 -15.82 -7.01
CA PRO A 157 -7.09 -15.63 -6.78
C PRO A 157 -7.75 -14.83 -7.92
N LEU A 158 -9.02 -15.10 -8.19
CA LEU A 158 -9.76 -14.53 -9.31
C LEU A 158 -9.85 -13.00 -9.25
N TRP A 159 -9.90 -12.40 -8.06
CA TRP A 159 -9.89 -10.94 -7.90
C TRP A 159 -8.59 -10.30 -8.38
N LEU A 160 -7.48 -11.04 -8.49
CA LEU A 160 -6.21 -10.55 -9.00
C LEU A 160 -6.02 -10.85 -10.50
N SER A 161 -6.63 -11.92 -10.99
CA SER A 161 -6.38 -12.46 -12.34
C SER A 161 -7.47 -12.12 -13.36
N ASN A 162 -8.70 -11.85 -12.91
CA ASN A 162 -9.87 -11.67 -13.77
C ASN A 162 -10.41 -10.24 -13.65
N GLU A 163 -10.30 -9.49 -14.75
CA GLU A 163 -10.77 -8.10 -14.87
C GLU A 163 -12.28 -7.94 -14.65
N GLN A 164 -13.09 -8.93 -15.02
CA GLN A 164 -14.54 -8.91 -14.79
C GLN A 164 -14.86 -9.01 -13.29
N VAL A 165 -14.13 -9.86 -12.58
CA VAL A 165 -14.27 -9.99 -11.12
C VAL A 165 -13.85 -8.69 -10.42
N GLN A 166 -12.76 -8.06 -10.86
CA GLN A 166 -12.33 -6.77 -10.35
C GLN A 166 -13.38 -5.67 -10.59
N THR A 167 -13.92 -5.61 -11.81
CA THR A 167 -14.95 -4.63 -12.18
C THR A 167 -16.22 -4.84 -11.37
N GLY A 168 -16.64 -6.10 -11.17
CA GLY A 168 -17.78 -6.44 -10.32
C GLY A 168 -17.58 -6.03 -8.86
N ILE A 169 -16.42 -6.30 -8.27
CA ILE A 169 -16.08 -5.88 -6.90
C ILE A 169 -16.13 -4.35 -6.79
N ARG A 170 -15.54 -3.61 -7.75
CA ARG A 170 -15.61 -2.14 -7.77
C ARG A 170 -17.04 -1.62 -7.84
N GLY A 171 -17.88 -2.25 -8.68
CA GLY A 171 -19.29 -1.90 -8.82
C GLY A 171 -20.06 -2.04 -7.51
N ILE A 172 -19.91 -3.18 -6.82
CA ILE A 172 -20.57 -3.43 -5.52
C ILE A 172 -20.08 -2.43 -4.47
N LEU A 173 -18.77 -2.21 -4.35
CA LEU A 173 -18.22 -1.25 -3.39
C LEU A 173 -18.68 0.20 -3.66
N LEU A 174 -18.87 0.56 -4.93
CA LEU A 174 -19.39 1.87 -5.30
C LEU A 174 -20.87 2.01 -4.91
N GLN A 175 -21.66 0.97 -5.10
CA GLN A 175 -23.05 0.92 -4.66
C GLN A 175 -23.14 1.05 -3.13
N ASP A 176 -22.37 0.26 -2.38
CA ASP A 176 -22.34 0.32 -0.92
C ASP A 176 -21.97 1.72 -0.42
N ARG A 177 -20.98 2.36 -1.05
CA ARG A 177 -20.59 3.74 -0.73
C ARG A 177 -21.71 4.74 -1.02
N ALA A 178 -22.43 4.58 -2.14
CA ALA A 178 -23.55 5.44 -2.48
C ALA A 178 -24.68 5.31 -1.44
N ASP A 179 -24.98 4.09 -1.00
CA ASP A 179 -25.97 3.82 0.04
C ASP A 179 -25.57 4.41 1.40
N GLU A 180 -24.29 4.31 1.76
CA GLU A 180 -23.75 4.95 2.96
C GLU A 180 -23.87 6.47 2.92
N GLU A 181 -23.46 7.10 1.81
CA GLU A 181 -23.53 8.55 1.67
C GLU A 181 -24.98 9.04 1.66
N LEU A 182 -25.91 8.30 1.05
CA LEU A 182 -27.33 8.63 1.08
C LEU A 182 -27.91 8.57 2.51
N LYS A 183 -27.52 7.58 3.32
CA LYS A 183 -27.89 7.53 4.74
C LYS A 183 -27.32 8.71 5.51
N ARG A 184 -26.06 9.07 5.26
CA ARG A 184 -25.41 10.22 5.89
C ARG A 184 -26.10 11.54 5.52
N LEU A 185 -26.39 11.75 4.24
CA LEU A 185 -27.10 12.95 3.76
C LEU A 185 -28.50 13.07 4.38
N LYS A 186 -29.23 11.96 4.53
CA LYS A 186 -30.53 11.98 5.22
C LYS A 186 -30.40 12.42 6.68
N HIS A 187 -29.35 11.96 7.37
CA HIS A 187 -29.08 12.37 8.74
C HIS A 187 -28.71 13.86 8.82
N GLU A 188 -27.83 14.34 7.93
CA GLU A 188 -27.47 15.76 7.85
C GLU A 188 -28.67 16.66 7.52
N LEU A 189 -29.56 16.21 6.62
CA LEU A 189 -30.80 16.92 6.29
C LEU A 189 -31.74 17.03 7.50
N SER A 190 -31.92 15.94 8.25
CA SER A 190 -32.74 15.95 9.48
C SER A 190 -32.15 16.93 10.50
N ALA A 191 -30.84 16.86 10.75
CA ALA A 191 -30.18 17.73 11.70
C ALA A 191 -30.27 19.22 11.31
N LEU A 192 -30.19 19.55 10.02
CA LEU A 192 -30.40 20.91 9.52
C LEU A 192 -31.84 21.38 9.71
N GLY A 193 -32.82 20.49 9.48
CA GLY A 193 -34.23 20.78 9.70
C GLY A 193 -34.53 21.04 11.18
N ASP A 194 -33.99 20.21 12.07
CA ASP A 194 -34.14 20.37 13.52
C ASP A 194 -33.52 21.70 13.98
N TRP A 195 -32.28 21.99 13.56
CA TRP A 195 -31.61 23.25 13.86
C TRP A 195 -32.37 24.47 13.34
N PHE A 196 -32.88 24.44 12.11
CA PHE A 196 -33.65 25.55 11.55
C PHE A 196 -34.94 25.81 12.33
N ASN A 197 -35.64 24.74 12.73
CA ASN A 197 -36.86 24.87 13.54
C ASN A 197 -36.55 25.46 14.91
N GLU A 198 -35.48 25.02 15.58
CA GLU A 198 -35.03 25.59 16.85
C GLU A 198 -34.78 27.11 16.71
N GLU A 199 -33.95 27.53 15.74
CA GLU A 199 -33.67 28.95 15.49
C GLU A 199 -34.93 29.75 15.15
N PHE A 200 -35.81 29.19 14.32
CA PHE A 200 -37.06 29.84 13.93
C PHE A 200 -37.98 30.04 15.14
N THR A 201 -38.09 29.04 16.03
CA THR A 201 -38.88 29.17 17.26
C THR A 201 -38.32 30.26 18.18
N VAL A 202 -37.00 30.38 18.32
CA VAL A 202 -36.35 31.43 19.11
C VAL A 202 -36.64 32.82 18.54
N ILE A 203 -36.61 32.98 17.21
CA ILE A 203 -36.94 34.25 16.56
C ILE A 203 -38.41 34.60 16.77
N GLN A 204 -39.32 33.61 16.64
CA GLN A 204 -40.74 33.82 16.86
C GLN A 204 -41.05 34.23 18.29
N THR A 205 -40.44 33.59 19.30
CA THR A 205 -40.64 33.97 20.70
C THR A 205 -40.15 35.39 20.96
N ALA A 206 -38.96 35.75 20.48
CA ALA A 206 -38.42 37.11 20.59
C ALA A 206 -39.33 38.17 19.91
N LEU A 207 -39.90 37.83 18.75
CA LEU A 207 -40.85 38.71 18.05
C LEU A 207 -42.14 38.91 18.85
N THR A 208 -42.69 37.85 19.45
CA THR A 208 -43.89 37.95 20.28
C THR A 208 -43.66 38.72 21.58
N GLU A 209 -42.50 38.55 22.21
CA GLU A 209 -42.11 39.30 23.41
C GLU A 209 -41.96 40.78 23.10
N SER A 210 -41.30 41.14 21.98
CA SER A 210 -41.16 42.53 21.56
C SER A 210 -42.52 43.19 21.25
N HIS A 211 -43.43 42.50 20.57
CA HIS A 211 -44.79 43.00 20.34
C HIS A 211 -45.61 43.13 21.64
N GLY A 212 -45.47 42.18 22.57
CA GLY A 212 -46.11 42.24 23.88
C GLY A 212 -45.61 43.44 24.71
N MET A 213 -44.31 43.75 24.66
CA MET A 213 -43.77 44.95 25.29
C MET A 213 -44.31 46.24 24.66
N ILE A 214 -44.41 46.33 23.33
CA ILE A 214 -44.95 47.52 22.64
C ILE A 214 -46.39 47.82 23.07
N ILE A 215 -47.23 46.79 23.23
CA ILE A 215 -48.63 46.94 23.67
C ILE A 215 -48.71 47.41 25.14
N GLN A 216 -47.79 46.97 26.01
CA GLN A 216 -47.73 47.44 27.40
C GLN A 216 -47.22 48.88 27.53
N PHE A 217 -46.32 49.33 26.65
CA PHE A 217 -45.88 50.73 26.59
C PHE A 217 -46.92 51.69 25.98
N SER A 218 -47.88 51.19 25.20
CA SER A 218 -48.97 51.99 24.61
C SER A 218 -50.20 52.15 25.52
N ASN A 219 -50.31 51.34 26.58
CA ASN A 219 -51.44 51.33 27.52
C ASN A 219 -51.11 51.96 28.89
N ASN A 220 -49.93 52.58 29.01
CA ASN A 220 -49.55 53.51 30.09
C ASN A 220 -49.46 54.93 29.53
#